data_AF-A0A960RP81-F1
#
_entry.id   AF-A0A960RP81-F1
#
_cell.length_a   1.000
_cell.length_b   1.000
_cell.length_c   1.000
_cell.angle_alpha   90.00
_cell.angle_beta   90.00
_cell.angle_gamma   90.00
#
_symmetry.space_group_name_H-M   'P 1'
#
loop_
_entity.id
_entity.type
_entity.pdbx_description
1 polymer ?
#
loop_
_entity_poly.entity_id
_entity_poly.type
_entity_poly.pdbx_seq_one_letter_code
_entity_poly.pdbx_strand_id
1 'polypeptide(L)'
;MKNIFNRWKKSPDLPTDEILVKPKKSFAGFGTFSGVYLPGVLAVFGVIIYLRLGWIVGAVGFYQVFAIISIAFGITFLTSLSIAAVATNMRVGQGG
;
A
#
# COMPACT_ATOMS: atom_id res chain seq x y z
N MET A 1 2.79 -56.93 16.36
CA MET A 1 2.04 -56.11 15.36
C MET A 1 0.67 -55.61 15.85
N LYS A 2 0.08 -56.12 16.95
CA LYS A 2 -1.25 -55.67 17.42
C LYS A 2 -1.25 -54.30 18.16
N ASN A 3 -0.09 -53.79 18.61
CA ASN A 3 0.02 -52.53 19.36
C ASN A 3 -0.01 -51.25 18.49
N ILE A 4 0.12 -51.39 17.17
CA ILE A 4 0.10 -50.25 16.24
C ILE A 4 -1.35 -49.91 15.89
N PHE A 5 -2.19 -50.94 15.76
CA PHE A 5 -3.61 -50.80 15.43
C PHE A 5 -4.41 -50.13 16.56
N ASN A 6 -4.07 -50.42 17.83
CA ASN A 6 -4.66 -49.73 18.98
C ASN A 6 -4.30 -48.23 19.06
N ARG A 7 -3.24 -47.80 18.38
CA ARG A 7 -2.82 -46.38 18.35
C ARG A 7 -3.69 -45.55 17.41
N TRP A 8 -4.20 -46.15 16.32
CA TRP A 8 -5.13 -45.52 15.39
C TRP A 8 -6.54 -45.30 15.96
N LYS A 9 -6.94 -46.08 16.97
CA LYS A 9 -8.24 -45.91 17.65
C LYS A 9 -8.19 -44.87 18.78
N LYS A 10 -6.99 -44.44 19.20
CA LYS A 10 -6.74 -43.51 20.31
C LYS A 10 -6.40 -42.09 19.86
N SER A 11 -6.72 -41.73 18.61
CA SER A 11 -6.59 -40.36 18.11
C SER A 11 -7.91 -39.72 17.63
N PRO A 12 -9.03 -39.79 18.37
CA PRO A 12 -10.22 -38.98 18.08
C PRO A 12 -10.29 -37.63 18.83
N ASP A 13 -9.26 -37.22 19.56
CA ASP A 13 -9.23 -35.91 20.25
C ASP A 13 -7.80 -35.32 20.25
N LEU A 14 -7.42 -34.72 19.13
CA LEU A 14 -6.39 -33.68 19.16
C LEU A 14 -6.96 -32.52 19.98
N PRO A 15 -6.31 -32.07 21.08
CA PRO A 15 -6.73 -30.90 21.80
C PRO A 15 -6.73 -29.72 20.82
N THR A 16 -7.93 -29.26 20.47
CA THR A 16 -8.17 -28.08 19.63
C THR A 16 -7.57 -26.81 20.25
N ASP A 17 -6.97 -26.93 21.43
CA ASP A 17 -6.36 -25.88 22.25
C ASP A 17 -4.87 -25.62 21.89
N GLU A 18 -4.19 -26.54 21.19
CA GLU A 18 -2.91 -26.23 20.52
C GLU A 18 -3.14 -25.49 19.18
N ILE A 19 -4.35 -25.59 18.61
CA ILE A 19 -4.78 -24.79 17.46
C ILE A 19 -5.20 -23.37 17.92
N LEU A 20 -5.31 -23.09 19.23
CA LEU A 20 -5.63 -21.76 19.78
C LEU A 20 -4.41 -20.91 20.16
N VAL A 21 -3.20 -21.26 19.73
CA VAL A 21 -2.04 -20.34 19.77
C VAL A 21 -1.34 -20.29 18.41
N LYS A 22 -1.95 -19.58 17.47
CA LYS A 22 -1.16 -18.74 16.56
C LYS A 22 -1.27 -17.32 17.10
N PRO A 23 -0.21 -16.71 17.67
CA PRO A 23 -0.14 -15.27 17.60
C PRO A 23 -0.19 -14.96 16.11
N LYS A 24 -1.33 -14.43 15.64
CA LYS A 24 -1.37 -13.72 14.37
C LYS A 24 -0.38 -12.61 14.58
N LYS A 25 0.87 -12.82 14.14
CA LYS A 25 1.81 -11.75 13.96
C LYS A 25 1.06 -10.82 13.03
N SER A 26 0.53 -9.77 13.63
CA SER A 26 0.05 -8.60 12.97
C SER A 26 1.28 -8.04 12.24
N PHE A 27 1.64 -8.65 11.11
CA PHE A 27 1.76 -7.85 9.92
C PHE A 27 0.38 -7.20 9.79
N ALA A 28 0.18 -6.12 10.53
CA ALA A 28 -0.80 -5.13 10.18
C ALA A 28 -0.38 -4.78 8.76
N GLY A 29 -1.06 -5.38 7.78
CA GLY A 29 -0.83 -5.08 6.37
C GLY A 29 -0.76 -3.58 6.29
N PHE A 30 0.30 -3.06 5.66
CA PHE A 30 0.59 -1.63 5.63
C PHE A 30 -0.72 -0.87 5.50
N GLY A 31 -1.13 -0.20 6.58
CA GLY A 31 -2.42 0.48 6.59
C GLY A 31 -2.46 1.43 5.40
N THR A 32 -3.64 1.68 4.84
CA THR A 32 -3.79 2.55 3.66
C THR A 32 -3.04 3.89 3.82
N PHE A 33 -2.96 4.37 5.06
CA PHE A 33 -2.16 5.52 5.46
C PHE A 33 -0.63 5.30 5.38
N SER A 34 -0.11 4.23 5.97
CA SER A 34 1.35 3.98 6.00
C SER A 34 1.89 3.42 4.68
N GLY A 35 1.08 2.73 3.89
CA GLY A 35 1.52 2.05 2.67
C GLY A 35 1.39 2.88 1.39
N VAL A 36 0.40 3.76 1.31
CA VAL A 36 0.09 4.50 0.07
C VAL A 36 0.06 6.01 0.29
N TYR A 37 -0.58 6.49 1.37
CA TYR A 37 -0.72 7.93 1.59
C TYR A 37 0.61 8.61 1.91
N LEU A 38 1.39 8.08 2.86
CA LEU A 38 2.72 8.60 3.18
C LEU A 38 3.64 8.68 1.95
N PRO A 39 3.86 7.58 1.19
CA PRO A 39 4.73 7.65 0.01
C PRO A 39 4.20 8.56 -1.10
N GLY A 40 2.87 8.62 -1.31
CA GLY A 40 2.28 9.51 -2.31
C GLY A 40 2.47 10.99 -1.98
N VAL A 41 2.16 11.39 -0.74
CA VAL A 41 2.34 12.77 -0.27
C VAL A 41 3.83 13.15 -0.29
N LEU A 42 4.70 12.29 0.23
CA LEU A 42 6.14 12.55 0.30
C LEU A 42 6.77 12.69 -1.10
N ALA A 43 6.33 11.90 -2.08
CA ALA A 43 6.81 11.99 -3.45
C ALA A 43 6.41 13.32 -4.13
N VAL A 44 5.14 13.73 -4.00
CA VAL A 44 4.66 14.98 -4.60
C VAL A 44 5.39 16.18 -3.99
N PHE A 45 5.45 16.25 -2.65
CA PHE A 45 6.18 17.32 -1.97
C PHE A 45 7.68 17.31 -2.32
N GLY A 46 8.30 16.13 -2.39
CA GLY A 46 9.72 15.99 -2.76
C GLY A 46 10.02 16.53 -4.15
N VAL A 47 9.25 16.15 -5.17
CA VAL A 47 9.48 16.60 -6.56
C VAL A 47 9.27 18.11 -6.71
N ILE A 48 8.23 18.67 -6.11
CA ILE A 48 7.92 20.12 -6.27
C ILE A 48 9.01 20.96 -5.61
N ILE A 49 9.38 20.65 -4.36
CA ILE A 49 10.32 21.48 -3.61
C ILE A 49 11.75 21.25 -4.10
N TYR A 50 12.15 20.01 -4.39
CA TYR A 50 13.52 19.67 -4.72
C TYR A 50 13.87 19.87 -6.20
N LEU A 51 13.02 19.38 -7.12
CA LEU A 51 13.31 19.44 -8.56
C LEU A 51 12.72 20.68 -9.23
N ARG A 52 11.53 21.12 -8.82
CA ARG A 52 10.79 22.12 -9.58
C ARG A 52 11.08 23.54 -9.12
N LEU A 53 10.85 23.86 -7.84
CA LEU A 53 10.95 25.23 -7.32
C LEU A 53 12.36 25.80 -7.46
N GLY A 54 13.41 24.99 -7.22
CA GLY A 54 14.80 25.44 -7.31
C GLY A 54 15.20 25.94 -8.71
N TRP A 55 14.80 25.24 -9.77
CA TRP A 55 15.17 25.61 -11.15
C TRP A 55 14.22 26.62 -11.78
N ILE A 56 12.90 26.45 -11.58
CA ILE A 56 11.89 27.19 -12.34
C ILE A 56 11.61 28.58 -11.80
N VAL A 57 11.77 28.81 -10.49
CA VAL A 57 11.68 30.18 -9.94
C VAL A 57 12.84 31.04 -10.44
N GLY A 58 14.03 30.46 -10.63
CA GLY A 58 15.20 31.16 -11.16
C GLY A 58 15.12 31.47 -12.65
N ALA A 59 14.46 30.63 -13.44
CA ALA A 59 14.39 30.79 -14.90
C ALA A 59 13.15 31.55 -15.41
N VAL A 60 12.01 31.47 -14.72
CA VAL A 60 10.69 31.85 -15.28
C VAL A 60 9.92 32.84 -14.39
N GLY A 61 10.38 33.11 -13.16
CA GLY A 61 9.75 34.06 -12.25
C GLY A 61 8.43 33.56 -11.62
N PHE A 62 8.04 34.16 -10.49
CA PHE A 62 7.04 33.61 -9.56
C PHE A 62 5.65 33.35 -10.18
N TYR A 63 5.16 34.23 -11.05
CA TYR A 63 3.80 34.16 -11.58
C TYR A 63 3.62 33.02 -12.59
N GLN A 64 4.60 32.82 -13.48
CA GLN A 64 4.57 31.73 -14.47
C GLN A 64 4.80 30.36 -13.81
N VAL A 65 5.60 30.30 -12.75
CA VAL A 65 5.78 29.07 -11.95
C VAL A 65 4.45 28.56 -11.41
N PHE A 66 3.62 29.47 -10.85
CA PHE A 66 2.34 29.11 -10.25
C PHE A 66 1.36 28.51 -11.27
N ALA A 67 1.29 29.09 -12.47
CA ALA A 67 0.46 28.57 -13.56
C ALA A 67 0.88 27.15 -13.98
N ILE A 68 2.18 26.90 -14.15
CA ILE A 68 2.70 25.60 -14.58
C ILE A 68 2.49 24.52 -13.50
N ILE A 69 2.70 24.86 -12.23
CA ILE A 69 2.46 23.94 -11.11
C ILE A 69 0.99 23.55 -11.03
N SER A 70 0.07 24.50 -11.22
CA SER A 70 -1.37 24.23 -11.17
C SER A 70 -1.79 23.23 -12.26
N ILE A 71 -1.29 23.39 -13.49
CA ILE A 71 -1.53 22.44 -14.59
C ILE A 71 -0.94 21.06 -14.28
N ALA A 72 0.30 21.00 -13.77
CA ALA A 72 0.96 19.74 -13.43
C ALA A 72 0.22 18.97 -12.31
N PHE A 73 -0.25 19.68 -11.29
CA PHE A 73 -1.10 19.10 -10.24
C PHE A 73 -2.42 18.60 -10.81
N GLY A 74 -3.04 19.35 -11.73
CA GLY A 74 -4.27 18.92 -12.42
C GLY A 74 -4.10 17.58 -13.14
N ILE A 75 -3.01 17.40 -13.88
CA ILE A 75 -2.71 16.13 -14.58
C ILE A 75 -2.49 14.99 -13.58
N THR A 76 -1.77 15.26 -12.49
CA THR A 76 -1.50 14.27 -11.44
C THR A 76 -2.79 13.83 -10.76
N PHE A 77 -3.70 14.78 -10.51
CA PHE A 77 -5.02 14.51 -9.94
C PHE A 77 -5.90 13.67 -10.87
N LEU A 78 -5.90 13.96 -12.17
CA LEU A 78 -6.62 13.14 -13.16
C LEU A 78 -6.04 11.73 -13.25
N THR A 79 -4.71 11.60 -13.18
CA THR A 79 -4.02 10.30 -13.23
C THR A 79 -4.33 9.46 -11.99
N SER A 80 -4.31 10.05 -10.80
CA SER A 80 -4.65 9.33 -9.57
C SER A 80 -6.12 8.90 -9.55
N LEU A 81 -7.02 9.75 -10.07
CA LEU A 81 -8.44 9.40 -10.23
C LEU A 81 -8.64 8.23 -11.21
N SER A 82 -7.89 8.22 -12.32
CA SER A 82 -7.90 7.11 -13.28
C SER A 82 -7.43 5.79 -12.64
N ILE A 83 -6.32 5.84 -11.90
CA ILE A 83 -5.79 4.67 -11.18
C ILE A 83 -6.79 4.19 -10.11
N ALA A 84 -7.45 5.10 -9.39
CA ALA A 84 -8.47 4.74 -8.41
C ALA A 84 -9.68 4.04 -9.04
N ALA A 85 -10.13 4.48 -10.21
CA ALA A 85 -11.23 3.85 -10.95
C ALA A 85 -10.86 2.44 -11.43
N VAL A 86 -9.63 2.26 -11.91
CA VAL A 86 -9.08 0.95 -12.30
C VAL A 86 -8.95 0.03 -11.07
N ALA A 87 -8.46 0.56 -9.94
CA ALA A 87 -8.35 -0.19 -8.69
C ALA A 87 -9.71 -0.63 -8.12
N THR A 88 -10.78 0.14 -8.38
CA THR A 88 -12.14 -0.20 -7.93
C THR A 88 -12.79 -1.29 -8.80
N ASN A 89 -12.47 -1.34 -10.10
CA ASN A 89 -13.03 -2.33 -11.02
C ASN A 89 -12.21 -3.62 -11.10
N MET A 90 -10.92 -3.60 -10.73
CA MET A 90 -10.10 -4.80 -10.70
C MET A 90 -10.20 -5.51 -9.35
N ARG A 91 -10.42 -6.84 -9.37
CA ARG A 91 -10.29 -7.70 -8.19
C ARG A 91 -8.81 -7.93 -7.92
N VAL A 92 -8.21 -7.01 -7.17
CA VAL A 92 -6.78 -7.02 -6.80
C VAL A 92 -6.48 -8.30 -6.01
N GLY A 93 -5.85 -9.28 -6.67
CA GLY A 93 -5.14 -10.36 -5.99
C GLY A 93 -3.94 -9.78 -5.24
N GLN A 94 -3.46 -10.48 -4.21
CA GLN A 94 -2.37 -10.03 -3.32
C GLN A 94 -1.01 -10.02 -4.06
N GLY A 95 -0.84 -9.10 -5.00
CA GLY A 95 0.38 -8.86 -5.76
C GLY A 95 0.32 -7.45 -6.30
N GLY A 96 1.37 -6.67 -6.03
CA GLY A 96 1.50 -5.29 -6.51
C GLY A 96 1.50 -5.20 -8.02
#